data_AF-A0A5N0LWD9-F1
#
_entry.id   AF-A0A5N0LWD9-F1
#
_cell.length_a   1.000
_cell.length_b   1.000
_cell.length_c   1.000
_cell.angle_alpha   90.00
_cell.angle_beta   90.00
_cell.angle_gamma   90.00
#
_symmetry.space_group_name_H-M   'P 1'
#
loop_
_entity.id
_entity.type
_entity.pdbx_description
1 polymer ?
#
loop_
_entity_poly.entity_id
_entity_poly.type
_entity_poly.pdbx_seq_one_letter_code
_entity_poly.pdbx_strand_id
1 'polypeptide(L)'
;MHKVSRFFKPLPCPTPAPKKLYLLKCEATGLYKIGATSEDVKNRISKLYYNSHTDQRTIKIIKVWEKCGYCEYYILNSFAKLKVSHPFYKNGHTEWFKFTSDESSLIRTVESIISSLT
;
A
#
# COMPACT_ATOMS: atom_id res chain seq x y z
N MET A 1 25.58 -9.97 8.37
CA MET A 1 24.89 -8.70 8.66
C MET A 1 25.15 -7.74 7.50
N HIS A 2 24.20 -7.58 6.57
CA HIS A 2 24.36 -6.62 5.46
C HIS A 2 23.95 -5.22 5.94
N LYS A 3 24.90 -4.28 5.87
CA LYS A 3 24.71 -2.86 6.18
C LYS A 3 23.72 -2.27 5.19
N VAL A 4 22.56 -1.83 5.69
CA VAL A 4 21.57 -1.08 4.91
C VAL A 4 22.20 0.28 4.55
N SER A 5 22.27 0.56 3.24
CA SER A 5 22.96 1.70 2.66
C SER A 5 22.41 3.04 3.15
N ARG A 6 23.31 3.95 3.58
CA ARG A 6 23.06 5.29 4.15
C ARG A 6 22.49 6.34 3.15
N PHE A 7 21.88 5.91 2.04
CA PHE A 7 21.43 6.81 0.96
C PHE A 7 19.91 6.98 0.81
N PHE A 8 19.10 6.33 1.65
CA PHE A 8 17.66 6.63 1.71
C PHE A 8 17.40 7.76 2.71
N LYS A 9 17.68 9.01 2.33
CA LYS A 9 16.94 10.12 2.94
C LYS A 9 15.49 9.99 2.47
N PRO A 10 14.50 9.88 3.36
CA PRO A 10 13.12 9.92 2.92
C PRO A 10 12.85 11.29 2.27
N LEU A 11 12.59 11.31 0.95
CA LEU A 11 11.80 12.36 0.30
C LEU A 11 10.64 12.81 1.21
N PRO A 12 10.44 14.12 1.41
CA PRO A 12 9.36 14.60 2.25
C PRO A 12 8.01 14.11 1.69
N CYS A 13 7.17 13.55 2.57
CA CYS A 13 5.79 13.24 2.24
C CYS A 13 5.10 14.51 1.73
N PRO A 14 4.18 14.43 0.74
CA PRO A 14 3.37 15.58 0.38
C PRO A 14 2.65 16.10 1.63
N THR A 15 2.76 17.40 1.90
CA THR A 15 2.10 18.06 3.02
C THR A 15 0.62 18.29 2.68
N PRO A 16 -0.34 17.93 3.56
CA PRO A 16 -0.14 17.35 4.89
C PRO A 16 0.22 15.85 4.84
N ALA A 17 1.15 15.44 5.71
CA ALA A 17 1.57 14.05 5.82
C ALA A 17 0.37 13.13 6.07
N PRO A 18 0.26 11.99 5.35
CA PRO A 18 -0.85 11.08 5.52
C PRO A 18 -0.90 10.52 6.94
N LYS A 19 -2.08 10.53 7.53
CA LYS A 19 -2.28 10.03 8.90
C LYS A 19 -2.41 8.52 8.96
N LYS A 20 -2.80 7.89 7.86
CA LYS A 20 -3.16 6.47 7.82
C LYS A 20 -2.48 5.80 6.63
N LEU A 21 -1.91 4.63 6.88
CA LEU A 21 -1.51 3.68 5.86
C LEU A 21 -2.49 2.51 5.89
N TYR A 22 -2.85 1.98 4.73
CA TYR A 22 -3.76 0.84 4.65
C TYR A 22 -3.25 -0.20 3.65
N LEU A 23 -3.53 -1.46 3.96
CA LEU A 23 -3.31 -2.62 3.10
C LEU A 23 -4.66 -3.15 2.63
N LEU A 24 -4.83 -3.21 1.31
CA LEU A 24 -5.98 -3.79 0.65
C LEU A 24 -5.61 -5.12 0.01
N LYS A 25 -6.62 -5.98 -0.13
CA LYS A 25 -6.58 -7.19 -0.92
C LYS A 25 -7.75 -7.18 -1.91
N CYS A 26 -7.47 -7.52 -3.16
CA CYS A 26 -8.50 -7.86 -4.12
C CYS A 26 -8.79 -9.36 -4.00
N GLU A 27 -9.98 -9.72 -3.51
CA GLU A 27 -10.36 -11.13 -3.32
C GLU A 27 -10.47 -11.88 -4.66
N ALA A 28 -10.88 -11.21 -5.74
CA ALA A 28 -11.01 -11.81 -7.06
C ALA A 28 -9.65 -12.19 -7.69
N THR A 29 -8.57 -11.46 -7.38
CA THR A 29 -7.26 -11.64 -8.03
C THR A 29 -6.15 -12.06 -7.06
N GLY A 30 -6.39 -11.99 -5.76
CA GLY A 30 -5.39 -12.22 -4.71
C GLY A 30 -4.31 -11.12 -4.65
N LEU A 31 -4.46 -10.02 -5.38
CA LEU A 31 -3.49 -8.92 -5.40
C LEU A 31 -3.61 -8.04 -4.16
N TYR A 32 -2.50 -7.42 -3.78
CA TYR A 32 -2.43 -6.49 -2.67
C TYR A 32 -2.15 -5.06 -3.14
N LYS A 33 -2.66 -4.07 -2.40
CA LYS A 33 -2.37 -2.65 -2.62
C LYS A 33 -2.08 -1.98 -1.29
N ILE A 34 -1.00 -1.21 -1.24
CA ILE A 34 -0.69 -0.34 -0.12
C ILE A 34 -1.00 1.07 -0.55
N GLY A 35 -1.74 1.79 0.28
CA GLY A 35 -2.05 3.19 0.06
C GLY A 35 -1.99 4.00 1.34
N ALA A 36 -1.89 5.31 1.20
CA ALA A 36 -1.88 6.26 2.30
C ALA A 36 -3.03 7.27 2.14
N THR A 37 -3.56 7.75 3.25
CA THR A 37 -4.63 8.76 3.26
C THR A 37 -4.62 9.58 4.54
N SER A 38 -5.13 10.81 4.45
CA SER A 38 -5.45 11.66 5.59
C SER A 38 -6.94 11.64 5.94
N GLU A 39 -7.78 11.16 5.02
CA GLU A 39 -9.22 10.97 5.22
C GLU A 39 -9.54 9.58 5.79
N ASP A 40 -10.81 9.31 6.06
CA ASP A 40 -11.27 7.95 6.38
C ASP A 40 -10.94 6.96 5.24
N VAL A 41 -10.43 5.78 5.61
CA VAL A 41 -9.96 4.77 4.65
C VAL A 41 -11.12 4.23 3.82
N LYS A 42 -12.31 4.03 4.41
CA LYS A 42 -13.48 3.56 3.65
C LYS A 42 -13.88 4.60 2.62
N ASN A 43 -13.95 5.87 3.02
CA ASN A 43 -14.27 6.96 2.08
C ASN A 43 -13.25 7.06 0.95
N ARG A 44 -11.95 6.93 1.24
CA ARG A 44 -10.90 6.94 0.20
C ARG A 44 -11.07 5.79 -0.80
N ILE A 45 -11.33 4.57 -0.32
CA ILE A 45 -11.56 3.40 -1.17
C ILE A 45 -12.82 3.60 -2.01
N SER A 46 -13.90 4.08 -1.39
CA SER A 46 -15.15 4.37 -2.10
C SER A 46 -14.91 5.36 -3.24
N LYS A 47 -14.15 6.44 -3.02
CA LYS A 47 -13.77 7.39 -4.07
C LYS A 47 -12.90 6.76 -5.16
N LEU A 48 -11.90 5.94 -4.80
CA LEU A 48 -10.97 5.31 -5.75
C LEU A 48 -11.67 4.34 -6.71
N TYR A 49 -12.66 3.61 -6.21
CA TYR A 49 -13.36 2.58 -6.99
C TYR A 49 -14.82 2.96 -7.29
N TYR A 50 -15.22 4.22 -7.11
CA TYR A 50 -16.59 4.67 -7.38
C TYR A 50 -16.99 4.43 -8.85
N ASN A 51 -16.09 4.74 -9.77
CA ASN A 51 -16.27 4.60 -11.22
C ASN A 51 -15.67 3.31 -11.79
N SER A 52 -15.01 2.50 -10.96
CA SER A 52 -14.55 1.20 -11.40
C SER A 52 -15.78 0.30 -11.45
N HIS A 53 -16.11 -0.26 -12.62
CA HIS A 53 -17.07 -1.37 -12.72
C HIS A 53 -16.66 -2.61 -11.88
N THR A 54 -15.52 -2.53 -11.19
CA THR A 54 -15.14 -3.38 -10.07
C THR A 54 -16.15 -3.29 -8.96
N ASP A 55 -16.78 -4.42 -8.65
CA ASP A 55 -17.61 -4.56 -7.48
C ASP A 55 -16.75 -4.21 -6.24
N GLN A 56 -17.05 -3.09 -5.57
CA GLN A 56 -16.37 -2.66 -4.34
C GLN A 56 -16.30 -3.79 -3.30
N ARG A 57 -17.24 -4.76 -3.39
CA ARG A 57 -17.29 -5.99 -2.61
C ARG A 57 -16.05 -6.87 -2.74
N THR A 58 -15.28 -6.74 -3.83
CA THR A 58 -14.06 -7.53 -4.05
C THR A 58 -12.82 -6.93 -3.39
N ILE A 59 -12.89 -5.70 -2.88
CA ILE A 59 -11.76 -5.01 -2.25
C ILE A 59 -11.93 -5.06 -0.73
N LYS A 60 -11.07 -5.83 -0.08
CA LYS A 60 -11.07 -5.99 1.38
C LYS A 60 -9.96 -5.16 2.01
N ILE A 61 -10.31 -4.44 3.08
CA ILE A 61 -9.32 -3.80 3.95
C ILE A 61 -8.75 -4.88 4.86
N ILE A 62 -7.47 -5.17 4.74
CA ILE A 62 -6.77 -6.17 5.55
C ILE A 62 -6.29 -5.54 6.86
N LYS A 63 -5.64 -4.38 6.77
CA LYS A 63 -5.12 -3.67 7.93
C LYS A 63 -5.02 -2.17 7.67
N VAL A 64 -5.18 -1.39 8.74
CA VAL A 64 -4.93 0.05 8.77
C VAL A 64 -3.93 0.33 9.87
N TRP A 65 -2.84 1.02 9.52
CA TRP A 65 -1.87 1.55 10.46
C TRP A 65 -2.11 3.05 10.62
N GLU A 66 -2.53 3.44 11.82
CA GLU A 66 -2.77 4.84 12.18
C GLU A 66 -1.44 5.54 12.55
N LYS A 67 -1.43 6.87 12.44
CA LYS A 67 -0.29 7.75 12.79
C LYS A 67 1.01 7.41 12.06
N CYS A 68 0.95 6.83 10.86
CA CYS A 68 2.14 6.48 10.12
C CYS A 68 2.94 7.71 9.67
N GLY A 69 2.31 8.81 9.23
CA GLY A 69 3.07 10.00 8.77
C GLY A 69 3.92 9.79 7.50
N TYR A 70 4.07 8.54 7.04
CA TYR A 70 4.85 8.13 5.88
C TYR A 70 3.99 8.02 4.62
N CYS A 71 4.55 8.48 3.50
CA CYS A 71 3.99 8.26 2.17
C CYS A 71 4.15 6.79 1.77
N GLU A 72 3.13 6.24 1.11
CA GLU A 72 3.12 4.89 0.54
C GLU A 72 4.36 4.58 -0.32
N TYR A 73 5.02 5.60 -0.86
CA TYR A 73 6.25 5.51 -1.67
C TYR A 73 7.35 4.65 -1.02
N TYR A 74 7.65 4.81 0.27
CA TYR A 74 8.74 4.06 0.94
C TYR A 74 8.48 2.57 0.98
N ILE A 75 7.23 2.25 1.27
CA ILE A 75 6.79 0.89 1.44
C ILE A 75 6.71 0.26 0.06
N LEU A 76 6.08 0.93 -0.91
CA LEU A 76 6.00 0.50 -2.30
C LEU A 76 7.36 0.36 -2.98
N ASN A 77 8.39 1.11 -2.57
CA ASN A 77 9.74 0.93 -3.10
C ASN A 77 10.34 -0.42 -2.69
N SER A 78 10.02 -0.89 -1.48
CA SER A 78 10.39 -2.24 -1.02
C SER A 78 9.69 -3.34 -1.84
N PHE A 79 8.52 -3.04 -2.41
CA PHE A 79 7.74 -3.95 -3.25
C PHE A 79 7.89 -3.67 -4.75
N ALA A 80 8.80 -2.79 -5.19
CA ALA A 80 8.84 -2.32 -6.58
C ALA A 80 8.98 -3.44 -7.62
N LYS A 81 9.74 -4.49 -7.31
CA LYS A 81 9.93 -5.67 -8.16
C LYS A 81 8.70 -6.60 -8.24
N LEU A 82 7.73 -6.41 -7.36
CA LEU A 82 6.52 -7.23 -7.24
C LEU A 82 5.27 -6.52 -7.78
N LYS A 83 5.41 -5.26 -8.22
CA LYS A 83 4.33 -4.47 -8.77
C LYS A 83 3.81 -5.08 -10.07
N VAL A 84 2.50 -5.13 -10.18
CA VAL A 84 1.77 -5.61 -11.36
C VAL A 84 0.79 -4.54 -11.80
N SER A 85 0.37 -4.61 -13.06
CA SER A 85 -0.66 -3.72 -13.58
C SER A 85 -1.96 -3.85 -12.78
N HIS A 86 -2.66 -2.73 -12.67
CA HIS A 86 -3.95 -2.65 -12.00
C HIS A 86 -4.90 -3.72 -12.58
N PRO A 87 -5.51 -4.58 -11.74
CA PRO A 87 -6.35 -5.67 -12.23
C PRO A 87 -7.59 -5.19 -13.00
N PHE A 88 -7.99 -3.94 -12.77
CA PHE A 88 -9.22 -3.36 -13.34
C PHE A 88 -8.99 -2.24 -14.37
N TYR A 89 -7.77 -1.72 -14.48
CA TYR A 89 -7.48 -0.61 -15.39
C TYR A 89 -6.29 -0.97 -16.27
N LYS A 90 -6.46 -0.88 -17.59
CA LYS A 90 -5.40 -1.18 -18.55
C LYS A 90 -4.41 -0.03 -18.75
N ASN A 91 -4.58 1.09 -18.03
CA ASN A 91 -3.84 2.34 -18.24
C ASN A 91 -2.44 2.37 -17.57
N GLY A 92 -1.78 1.22 -17.37
CA GLY A 92 -0.41 1.18 -16.88
C GLY A 92 -0.20 1.56 -15.40
N HIS A 93 -1.26 1.76 -14.62
CA HIS A 93 -1.13 2.01 -13.18
C HIS A 93 -0.64 0.74 -12.46
N THR A 94 0.58 0.77 -11.90
CA THR A 94 1.19 -0.36 -11.18
C THR A 94 1.03 -0.22 -9.67
N GLU A 95 -0.19 0.04 -9.22
CA GLU A 95 -0.48 0.31 -7.80
C GLU A 95 -0.70 -0.98 -6.99
N TRP A 96 -0.82 -2.12 -7.67
CA TRP A 96 -1.03 -3.43 -7.06
C TRP A 96 0.24 -4.26 -7.13
N PHE A 97 0.39 -5.23 -6.24
CA PHE A 97 1.53 -6.16 -6.23
C PHE A 97 1.10 -7.57 -5.87
N LYS A 98 1.86 -8.55 -6.35
CA LYS A 98 1.74 -9.95 -5.92
C LYS A 98 2.59 -10.15 -4.67
N PHE A 99 2.08 -10.91 -3.71
CA PHE A 99 2.85 -11.38 -2.58
C PHE A 99 2.71 -12.89 -2.50
N THR A 100 3.83 -13.61 -2.51
CA THR A 100 3.87 -15.07 -2.68
C THR A 100 3.78 -15.83 -1.36
N SER A 101 4.03 -15.16 -0.23
CA SER A 101 3.88 -15.73 1.10
C SER A 101 2.49 -15.45 1.68
N ASP A 102 2.25 -15.88 2.92
CA ASP A 102 0.98 -15.64 3.61
C ASP A 102 0.76 -14.17 3.99
N GLU A 103 -0.51 -13.82 4.21
CA GLU A 103 -0.95 -12.46 4.55
C GLU A 103 -0.37 -11.94 5.87
N SER A 104 -0.12 -12.84 6.85
CA SER A 104 0.48 -12.45 8.13
C SER A 104 1.96 -12.07 7.95
N SER A 105 2.68 -12.78 7.11
CA SER A 105 4.05 -12.44 6.70
C SER A 105 4.12 -11.10 5.97
N LEU A 106 3.13 -10.78 5.13
CA LEU A 106 3.03 -9.46 4.49
C LEU A 106 2.86 -8.35 5.53
N ILE A 107 1.93 -8.52 6.47
CA ILE A 107 1.70 -7.56 7.56
C ILE A 107 2.97 -7.33 8.36
N ARG A 108 3.67 -8.40 8.78
CA ARG A 108 4.93 -8.30 9.51
C ARG A 108 6.02 -7.59 8.72
N THR A 109 6.11 -7.82 7.42
CA THR A 109 7.07 -7.14 6.53
C THR A 109 6.80 -5.64 6.51
N VAL A 110 5.54 -5.24 6.34
CA VAL A 110 5.14 -3.83 6.35
C VAL A 110 5.42 -3.18 7.70
N GLU A 111 5.09 -3.86 8.80
CA GLU A 111 5.37 -3.37 10.16
C GLU A 111 6.87 -3.20 10.43
N SER A 112 7.70 -4.14 9.97
CA SER A 112 9.15 -4.03 10.07
C SER A 112 9.69 -2.84 9.29
N ILE A 113 9.12 -2.54 8.11
CA ILE A 113 9.51 -1.36 7.31
C ILE A 113 9.10 -0.10 8.05
N ILE A 114 7.84 -0.01 8.53
CA ILE A 114 7.35 1.15 9.29
C ILE A 114 8.25 1.39 10.51
N SER A 115 8.56 0.35 11.29
CA SER A 115 9.43 0.43 12.46
C SER A 115 10.87 0.85 12.13
N SER A 116 11.35 0.60 10.90
CA SER A 116 12.68 1.03 10.48
C SER A 116 12.74 2.50 10.04
N LEU A 117 11.58 3.13 9.83
CA LEU A 117 11.43 4.51 9.38
C LEU A 117 11.10 5.48 10.54
N THR A 118 10.62 4.96 11.67
CA THR A 118 10.45 5.65 12.96
C THR A 118 11.72 5.61 13.79
#